data_AF-A0A923XFE3-F1
#
_entry.id   AF-A0A923XFE3-F1
#
_cell.length_a   1.000
_cell.length_b   1.000
_cell.length_c   1.000
_cell.angle_alpha   90.00
_cell.angle_beta   90.00
_cell.angle_gamma   90.00
#
_symmetry.space_group_name_H-M   'P 1'
#
loop_
_entity.id
_entity.type
_entity.pdbx_description
1 polymer ?
#
loop_
_entity_poly.entity_id
_entity_poly.type
_entity_poly.pdbx_seq_one_letter_code
_entity_poly.pdbx_strand_id
1 'polypeptide(L)'
;MSHTKIKNSLMFLVLTIVTVIGAGCASSQNQVAQRMVSSSVAMSEQNVEVIDLAASLKAGDTSKKEEDQIKYRKIQLDGFEKIDQLKEWLTEIQTKQEGLSATYGLKKDYFKSIKVALQFIDELEASHKSITDIRSEPRFFDLVNLLNALRNRSYSSKEESLEILTAPISLLSHLQRPEVVLPTSASQLPIQQEYSLSPEAYSKELVRSPLFSPNAQVCTYAGPKTGYGFKAGLKILCGDQKLKLKFGPESHTGPFNSRLFRAAGILTPRIDFVSQVEMKYDRKFITEFNSRKQTNTKVTVLGIKVKEKAWNTAIKDPMGVVSAMKLNDGTVLAGAQLAEFKKGLYTSTDKNFTFDESKESKIATVTFTEGSVIEDIDAIEVGPWRFDEPNHMNNEVLRQQFMMSIWVGNNDLPMNNTRLLITKERAEDKTKTVKVIPIYIDVGVGLGVSDSIKGMSSYEIDKMSGTMSETYTDSRGDDPTTQKTKVVFQFINKTPTKIIEKLTFADVVNGLNLMCLYKPEQLNAALLQAGIPTSLAEKATSKLVSRRSKLIKDLELQRQFSHCLHGPS
;
A
#
# COMPACT_ATOMS: atom_id res chain seq x y z
N MET A 1 28.53 36.15 30.66
CA MET A 1 27.95 36.56 29.37
C MET A 1 27.16 35.39 28.82
N SER A 2 25.84 35.56 28.61
CA SER A 2 24.86 34.46 28.64
C SER A 2 24.57 33.80 27.28
N HIS A 3 24.39 32.48 27.33
CA HIS A 3 23.87 31.62 26.25
C HIS A 3 22.49 32.02 25.70
N THR A 4 21.84 33.03 26.28
CA THR A 4 20.52 33.53 25.89
C THR A 4 20.57 34.41 24.64
N LYS A 5 21.70 35.09 24.35
CA LYS A 5 21.81 35.98 23.18
C LYS A 5 21.92 35.23 21.83
N ILE A 6 22.43 34.00 21.82
CA ILE A 6 22.61 33.21 20.58
C ILE A 6 21.28 32.59 20.11
N LYS A 7 20.38 32.23 21.04
CA LYS A 7 19.05 31.70 20.68
C LYS A 7 18.14 32.74 20.03
N ASN A 8 18.20 34.00 20.46
CA ASN A 8 17.35 35.06 19.91
C ASN A 8 17.81 35.52 18.52
N SER A 9 19.11 35.52 18.24
CA SER A 9 19.63 35.88 16.91
C SER A 9 19.36 34.81 15.85
N LEU A 10 19.41 33.53 16.21
CA LEU A 10 19.10 32.43 15.28
C LEU A 10 17.60 32.37 14.96
N MET A 11 16.74 32.68 15.93
CA MET A 11 15.29 32.73 15.73
C MET A 11 14.87 33.94 14.88
N PHE A 12 15.55 35.08 15.03
CA PHE A 12 15.34 36.25 14.16
C PHE A 12 15.81 36.02 12.72
N LEU A 13 16.91 35.29 12.50
CA LEU A 13 17.38 34.99 11.14
C LEU A 13 16.41 34.07 10.39
N VAL A 14 15.83 33.08 11.08
CA VAL A 14 14.82 32.17 10.50
C VAL A 14 13.50 32.89 10.25
N LEU A 15 13.08 33.81 11.13
CA LEU A 15 11.86 34.60 10.90
C LEU A 15 12.03 35.62 9.76
N THR A 16 13.20 36.24 9.61
CA THR A 16 13.48 37.21 8.53
C THR A 16 13.57 36.53 7.18
N ILE A 17 14.13 35.32 7.08
CA ILE A 17 14.15 34.55 5.82
C ILE A 17 12.72 34.12 5.43
N VAL A 18 11.86 33.77 6.39
CA VAL A 18 10.46 33.41 6.12
C VAL A 18 9.61 34.64 5.75
N THR A 19 9.92 35.83 6.29
CA THR A 19 9.15 37.06 6.02
C THR A 19 9.60 37.76 4.72
N VAL A 20 10.88 37.70 4.36
CA VAL A 20 11.41 38.27 3.09
C VAL A 20 10.95 37.45 1.88
N ILE A 21 10.65 36.15 2.04
CA ILE A 21 10.03 35.33 0.99
C ILE A 21 8.51 35.61 0.86
N GLY A 22 7.89 36.24 1.87
CA GLY A 22 6.44 36.47 1.94
C GLY A 22 5.94 37.85 1.52
N ALA A 23 6.81 38.84 1.29
CA ALA A 23 6.40 40.24 1.13
C ALA A 23 6.72 40.88 -0.24
N GLY A 24 7.06 40.09 -1.26
CA GLY A 24 7.37 40.60 -2.60
C GLY A 24 6.82 39.73 -3.71
N CYS A 25 5.52 39.87 -4.01
CA CYS A 25 4.94 39.76 -5.37
C CYS A 25 3.40 39.77 -5.27
N ALA A 26 2.85 40.98 -5.11
CA ALA A 26 1.51 41.27 -5.60
C ALA A 26 1.64 41.73 -7.06
N SER A 27 1.49 40.82 -8.00
CA SER A 27 0.97 41.11 -9.34
C SER A 27 0.60 39.80 -10.04
N SER A 28 -0.56 39.85 -10.69
CA SER A 28 -1.13 38.81 -11.53
C SER A 28 -0.16 38.33 -12.61
N GLN A 29 -0.24 37.03 -12.94
CA GLN A 29 0.54 36.28 -13.94
C GLN A 29 1.85 35.65 -13.44
N ASN A 30 1.75 34.51 -12.73
CA ASN A 30 2.75 33.43 -12.80
C ASN A 30 2.33 32.20 -11.97
N GLN A 31 1.40 31.38 -12.48
CA GLN A 31 1.20 30.01 -11.97
C GLN A 31 1.94 28.95 -12.81
N VAL A 32 2.51 29.31 -13.96
CA VAL A 32 3.22 28.39 -14.86
C VAL A 32 4.71 28.30 -14.49
N ALA A 33 5.34 29.37 -14.02
CA ALA A 33 6.77 29.38 -13.71
C ALA A 33 7.17 28.61 -12.44
N GLN A 34 6.29 28.53 -11.42
CA GLN A 34 6.58 27.75 -10.20
C GLN A 34 6.49 26.23 -10.40
N ARG A 35 6.01 25.74 -11.55
CA ARG A 35 5.93 24.30 -11.85
C ARG A 35 7.17 23.74 -12.55
N MET A 36 8.11 24.57 -13.03
CA MET A 36 9.30 24.09 -13.76
C MET A 36 10.61 24.04 -12.95
N VAL A 37 10.64 24.48 -11.70
CA VAL A 37 11.90 24.55 -10.91
C VAL A 37 12.17 23.27 -10.08
N SER A 38 11.50 22.15 -10.35
CA SER A 38 11.77 20.87 -9.67
C SER A 38 12.61 19.87 -10.48
N SER A 39 13.19 20.28 -11.61
CA SER A 39 14.01 19.40 -12.44
C SER A 39 15.27 20.10 -12.98
N SER A 40 16.23 20.38 -12.10
CA SER A 40 17.64 20.60 -12.49
C SER A 40 18.51 20.76 -11.24
N VAL A 41 18.97 19.65 -10.67
CA VAL A 41 20.24 19.62 -9.93
C VAL A 41 21.13 18.63 -10.65
N ALA A 42 22.06 19.18 -11.42
CA ALA A 42 23.19 18.46 -11.97
C ALA A 42 24.02 17.94 -10.80
N MET A 43 24.17 16.62 -10.67
CA MET A 43 25.19 16.04 -9.81
C MET A 43 26.48 15.94 -10.62
N SER A 44 27.43 16.79 -10.24
CA SER A 44 28.83 16.70 -10.62
C SER A 44 29.42 15.36 -10.16
N GLU A 45 30.29 14.80 -10.99
CA GLU A 45 31.15 13.65 -10.69
C GLU A 45 31.83 13.82 -9.32
N GLN A 46 31.46 12.96 -8.36
CA GLN A 46 32.28 12.70 -7.18
C GLN A 46 33.11 11.45 -7.48
N ASN A 47 34.42 11.66 -7.66
CA ASN A 47 35.41 10.60 -7.61
C ASN A 47 35.31 9.92 -6.24
N VAL A 48 34.89 8.66 -6.23
CA VAL A 48 34.96 7.79 -5.04
C VAL A 48 36.41 7.36 -4.90
N GLU A 49 37.10 7.96 -3.94
CA GLU A 49 38.41 7.52 -3.49
C GLU A 49 38.23 6.14 -2.81
N VAL A 50 38.72 5.08 -3.46
CA VAL A 50 38.74 3.74 -2.87
C VAL A 50 39.79 3.75 -1.77
N ILE A 51 39.36 3.92 -0.52
CA ILE A 51 40.21 3.75 0.64
C ILE A 51 40.65 2.28 0.68
N ASP A 52 41.95 2.06 0.58
CA ASP A 52 42.58 0.74 0.72
C ASP A 52 42.42 0.23 2.17
N LEU A 53 41.33 -0.50 2.41
CA LEU A 53 40.97 -1.09 3.71
C LEU A 53 42.04 -2.07 4.23
N ALA A 54 42.97 -2.54 3.39
CA ALA A 54 44.07 -3.39 3.84
C ALA A 54 45.03 -2.65 4.78
N ALA A 55 45.12 -1.32 4.67
CA ALA A 55 45.94 -0.49 5.54
C ALA A 55 45.33 -0.32 6.95
N SER A 56 44.00 -0.29 7.07
CA SER A 56 43.30 -0.13 8.35
C SER A 56 43.30 -1.40 9.20
N LEU A 57 43.50 -2.58 8.60
CA LEU A 57 43.53 -3.89 9.28
C LEU A 57 44.79 -4.15 10.13
N LYS A 58 45.84 -3.35 9.99
CA LYS A 58 47.06 -3.50 10.81
C LYS A 58 46.95 -2.87 12.21
N ALA A 59 45.86 -2.16 12.50
CA ALA A 59 45.66 -1.49 13.78
C ALA A 59 44.47 -2.12 14.54
N GLY A 60 44.78 -3.21 15.26
CA GLY A 60 44.16 -3.72 16.51
C GLY A 60 42.67 -3.50 16.82
N ASP A 61 42.04 -4.63 17.15
CA ASP A 61 40.81 -4.79 17.95
C ASP A 61 39.49 -4.53 17.21
N THR A 62 39.14 -5.44 16.30
CA THR A 62 37.76 -5.52 15.79
C THR A 62 36.96 -6.43 16.72
N SER A 63 35.85 -5.91 17.22
CA SER A 63 34.93 -6.72 18.03
C SER A 63 34.42 -7.90 17.18
N LYS A 64 34.07 -9.04 17.81
CA LYS A 64 33.42 -10.18 17.10
C LYS A 64 32.23 -9.75 16.22
N LYS A 65 31.59 -8.63 16.59
CA LYS A 65 30.51 -7.97 15.85
C LYS A 65 31.00 -7.30 14.55
N GLU A 66 32.19 -6.70 14.55
CA GLU A 66 32.86 -6.19 13.35
C GLU A 66 33.43 -7.31 12.48
N GLU A 67 33.97 -8.38 13.05
CA GLU A 67 34.39 -9.55 12.25
C GLU A 67 33.20 -10.20 11.54
N ASP A 68 32.06 -10.35 12.21
CA ASP A 68 30.83 -10.83 11.58
C ASP A 68 30.36 -9.84 10.50
N GLN A 69 30.37 -8.52 10.76
CA GLN A 69 30.05 -7.50 9.74
C GLN A 69 31.01 -7.54 8.54
N ILE A 70 32.31 -7.71 8.77
CA ILE A 70 33.33 -7.82 7.73
C ILE A 70 33.12 -9.12 6.95
N LYS A 71 32.80 -10.24 7.61
CA LYS A 71 32.46 -11.50 6.94
C LYS A 71 31.22 -11.36 6.06
N TYR A 72 30.17 -10.67 6.53
CA TYR A 72 28.97 -10.40 5.72
C TYR A 72 29.21 -9.36 4.61
N ARG A 73 30.09 -8.37 4.81
CA ARG A 73 30.50 -7.40 3.79
C ARG A 73 31.48 -7.98 2.76
N LYS A 74 32.28 -8.97 3.12
CA LYS A 74 33.18 -9.65 2.17
C LYS A 74 32.40 -10.57 1.22
N ILE A 75 31.20 -11.00 1.61
CA ILE A 75 30.21 -11.68 0.74
C ILE A 75 29.50 -10.68 -0.20
N GLN A 76 29.69 -9.37 -0.05
CA GLN A 76 28.98 -8.35 -0.84
C GLN A 76 29.63 -7.92 -2.17
N LEU A 77 30.78 -8.47 -2.59
CA LEU A 77 31.40 -8.03 -3.85
C LEU A 77 31.81 -9.16 -4.81
N ASP A 78 31.99 -10.38 -4.35
CA ASP A 78 32.21 -11.56 -5.21
C ASP A 78 31.03 -12.52 -5.05
N GLY A 79 30.23 -12.62 -6.11
CA GLY A 79 28.84 -13.07 -6.10
C GLY A 79 28.61 -14.53 -5.72
N PHE A 80 27.37 -14.82 -5.33
CA PHE A 80 26.89 -16.19 -5.41
C PHE A 80 26.81 -16.60 -6.88
N GLU A 81 27.74 -17.41 -7.36
CA GLU A 81 27.73 -17.92 -8.73
C GLU A 81 26.70 -19.05 -8.91
N LYS A 82 26.26 -19.65 -7.79
CA LYS A 82 25.41 -20.86 -7.75
C LYS A 82 24.26 -20.70 -6.77
N ILE A 83 23.09 -21.24 -7.15
CA ILE A 83 21.89 -21.28 -6.31
C ILE A 83 22.14 -22.02 -4.98
N ASP A 84 23.04 -23.01 -4.98
CA ASP A 84 23.48 -23.74 -3.79
C ASP A 84 24.01 -22.82 -2.68
N GLN A 85 24.76 -21.77 -3.04
CA GLN A 85 25.34 -20.88 -2.04
C GLN A 85 24.28 -19.95 -1.42
N LEU A 86 23.29 -19.52 -2.21
CA LEU A 86 22.10 -18.83 -1.69
C LEU A 86 21.32 -19.73 -0.73
N LYS A 87 21.16 -21.01 -1.09
CA LYS A 87 20.49 -22.03 -0.27
C LYS A 87 21.22 -22.28 1.04
N GLU A 88 22.53 -22.49 1.02
CA GLU A 88 23.38 -22.64 2.20
C GLU A 88 23.22 -21.45 3.13
N TRP A 89 23.28 -20.24 2.57
CA TRP A 89 23.17 -19.01 3.33
C TRP A 89 21.78 -18.81 3.98
N LEU A 90 20.69 -19.05 3.23
CA LEU A 90 19.33 -19.03 3.79
C LEU A 90 19.14 -20.12 4.85
N THR A 91 19.77 -21.29 4.68
CA THR A 91 19.77 -22.39 5.65
C THR A 91 20.50 -22.00 6.93
N GLU A 92 21.62 -21.29 6.83
CA GLU A 92 22.36 -20.76 7.97
C GLU A 92 21.49 -19.77 8.77
N ILE A 93 20.82 -18.83 8.10
CA ILE A 93 19.89 -17.90 8.77
C ILE A 93 18.75 -18.65 9.46
N GLN A 94 18.17 -19.64 8.78
CA GLN A 94 17.08 -20.45 9.32
C GLN A 94 17.51 -21.26 10.55
N THR A 95 18.73 -21.79 10.55
CA THR A 95 19.31 -22.54 11.67
C THR A 95 19.61 -21.63 12.85
N LYS A 96 20.07 -20.41 12.59
CA LYS A 96 20.39 -19.39 13.62
C LYS A 96 19.16 -18.58 14.07
N GLN A 97 17.94 -19.01 13.76
CA GLN A 97 16.72 -18.20 13.95
C GLN A 97 16.53 -17.67 15.38
N GLU A 98 16.85 -18.45 16.41
CA GLU A 98 16.65 -18.02 17.81
C GLU A 98 17.63 -16.90 18.18
N GLY A 99 18.91 -17.06 17.84
CA GLY A 99 19.95 -16.05 18.07
C GLY A 99 19.72 -14.78 17.27
N LEU A 100 19.28 -14.90 16.02
CA LEU A 100 18.96 -13.75 15.17
C LEU A 100 17.66 -13.06 15.61
N SER A 101 16.64 -13.82 16.02
CA SER A 101 15.41 -13.28 16.60
C SER A 101 15.71 -12.47 17.87
N ALA A 102 16.58 -12.97 18.75
CA ALA A 102 16.95 -12.28 19.98
C ALA A 102 17.79 -11.02 19.71
N THR A 103 18.78 -11.12 18.82
CA THR A 103 19.73 -10.03 18.53
C THR A 103 19.09 -8.89 17.72
N TYR A 104 18.31 -9.24 16.70
CA TYR A 104 17.79 -8.30 15.70
C TYR A 104 16.29 -8.06 15.80
N GLY A 105 15.58 -8.75 16.70
CA GLY A 105 14.12 -8.62 16.85
C GLY A 105 13.32 -9.17 15.68
N LEU A 106 13.92 -10.08 14.88
CA LEU A 106 13.26 -10.72 13.74
C LEU A 106 12.09 -11.58 14.23
N LYS A 107 10.93 -11.47 13.56
CA LYS A 107 9.72 -12.19 13.97
C LYS A 107 9.65 -13.57 13.36
N LYS A 108 8.87 -14.47 13.98
CA LYS A 108 8.59 -15.83 13.45
C LYS A 108 8.18 -15.85 11.97
N ASP A 109 7.42 -14.87 11.50
CA ASP A 109 6.99 -14.80 10.10
C ASP A 109 8.12 -14.49 9.11
N TYR A 110 9.22 -13.86 9.56
CA TYR A 110 10.42 -13.67 8.75
C TYR A 110 11.06 -15.03 8.44
N PHE A 111 11.27 -15.87 9.46
CA PHE A 111 11.82 -17.21 9.30
C PHE A 111 10.88 -18.15 8.54
N LYS A 112 9.56 -18.02 8.72
CA LYS A 112 8.60 -18.73 7.84
C LYS A 112 8.81 -18.39 6.36
N SER A 113 9.12 -17.13 6.05
CA SER A 113 9.35 -16.69 4.67
C SER A 113 10.68 -17.20 4.13
N ILE A 114 11.73 -17.28 4.96
CA ILE A 114 13.00 -17.93 4.60
C ILE A 114 12.80 -19.42 4.29
N LYS A 115 12.05 -20.13 5.14
CA LYS A 115 11.70 -21.52 4.89
C LYS A 115 10.97 -21.71 3.55
N VAL A 116 10.10 -20.77 3.19
CA VAL A 116 9.44 -20.77 1.88
C VAL A 116 10.44 -20.52 0.75
N ALA A 117 11.35 -19.56 0.90
CA ALA A 117 12.39 -19.30 -0.10
C ALA A 117 13.29 -20.54 -0.33
N LEU A 118 13.67 -21.25 0.74
CA LEU A 118 14.40 -22.51 0.66
C LEU A 118 13.60 -23.58 -0.11
N GLN A 119 12.30 -23.72 0.18
CA GLN A 119 11.43 -24.63 -0.56
C GLN A 119 11.35 -24.27 -2.06
N PHE A 120 11.28 -22.98 -2.40
CA PHE A 120 11.31 -22.53 -3.80
C PHE A 120 12.62 -22.91 -4.49
N ILE A 121 13.75 -22.77 -3.80
CA ILE A 121 15.05 -23.17 -4.33
C ILE A 121 15.08 -24.68 -4.58
N ASP A 122 14.63 -25.49 -3.61
CA ASP A 122 14.54 -26.95 -3.76
C ASP A 122 13.69 -27.35 -4.99
N GLU A 123 12.54 -26.68 -5.19
CA GLU A 123 11.65 -26.95 -6.31
C GLU A 123 12.26 -26.53 -7.67
N LEU A 124 12.98 -25.41 -7.72
CA LEU A 124 13.70 -24.96 -8.92
C LEU A 124 14.88 -25.89 -9.27
N GLU A 125 15.63 -26.35 -8.27
CA GLU A 125 16.72 -27.32 -8.46
C GLU A 125 16.20 -28.69 -8.93
N ALA A 126 15.04 -29.12 -8.44
CA ALA A 126 14.44 -30.38 -8.87
C ALA A 126 13.92 -30.35 -10.31
N SER A 127 13.52 -29.18 -10.81
CA SER A 127 12.94 -29.01 -12.15
C SER A 127 13.97 -28.69 -13.23
N HIS A 128 15.17 -28.23 -12.88
CA HIS A 128 16.16 -27.74 -13.84
C HIS A 128 17.58 -28.23 -13.57
N LYS A 129 18.33 -28.50 -14.64
CA LYS A 129 19.71 -28.99 -14.56
C LYS A 129 20.75 -27.88 -14.56
N SER A 130 20.38 -26.64 -14.93
CA SER A 130 21.29 -25.49 -15.00
C SER A 130 20.67 -24.21 -14.46
N ILE A 131 21.51 -23.30 -13.97
CA ILE A 131 21.06 -21.99 -13.46
C ILE A 131 20.47 -21.09 -14.55
N THR A 132 20.87 -21.30 -15.81
CA THR A 132 20.32 -20.58 -16.95
C THR A 132 18.86 -20.97 -17.19
N ASP A 133 18.54 -22.26 -17.08
CA ASP A 133 17.17 -22.75 -17.20
C ASP A 133 16.30 -22.23 -16.04
N ILE A 134 16.86 -22.21 -14.82
CA ILE A 134 16.19 -21.63 -13.64
C ILE A 134 15.84 -20.15 -13.86
N ARG A 135 16.70 -19.36 -14.51
CA ARG A 135 16.46 -17.91 -14.72
C ARG A 135 15.29 -17.63 -15.66
N SER A 136 15.04 -18.51 -16.63
CA SER A 136 13.90 -18.38 -17.55
C SER A 136 12.57 -18.79 -16.92
N GLU A 137 12.59 -19.45 -15.75
CA GLU A 137 11.37 -19.88 -15.09
C GLU A 137 10.61 -18.69 -14.46
N PRO A 138 9.30 -18.57 -14.69
CA PRO A 138 8.45 -17.60 -14.00
C PRO A 138 8.62 -17.63 -12.48
N ARG A 139 8.83 -18.82 -11.89
CA ARG A 139 8.99 -19.02 -10.44
C ARG A 139 10.28 -18.45 -9.87
N PHE A 140 11.30 -18.21 -10.70
CA PHE A 140 12.50 -17.51 -10.25
C PHE A 140 12.18 -16.05 -9.89
N PHE A 141 11.27 -15.39 -10.61
CA PHE A 141 10.83 -14.04 -10.27
C PHE A 141 10.13 -13.98 -8.92
N ASP A 142 9.33 -15.00 -8.59
CA ASP A 142 8.69 -15.14 -7.27
C ASP A 142 9.71 -15.21 -6.14
N LEU A 143 10.80 -15.98 -6.32
CA LEU A 143 11.90 -16.06 -5.37
C LEU A 143 12.59 -14.70 -5.19
N VAL A 144 12.89 -13.99 -6.29
CA VAL A 144 13.51 -12.65 -6.22
C VAL A 144 12.60 -11.66 -5.49
N ASN A 145 11.31 -11.65 -5.80
CA ASN A 145 10.33 -10.79 -5.15
C ASN A 145 10.24 -11.12 -3.65
N LEU A 146 10.20 -12.41 -3.29
CA LEU A 146 10.18 -12.86 -1.91
C LEU A 146 11.40 -12.37 -1.13
N LEU A 147 12.59 -12.47 -1.71
CA LEU A 147 13.83 -12.00 -1.08
C LEU A 147 13.84 -10.47 -0.94
N ASN A 148 13.43 -9.72 -1.98
CA ASN A 148 13.24 -8.26 -1.91
C ASN A 148 12.30 -7.85 -0.77
N ALA A 149 11.14 -8.50 -0.67
CA ALA A 149 10.15 -8.24 0.36
C ALA A 149 10.69 -8.59 1.76
N LEU A 150 11.51 -9.63 1.89
CA LEU A 150 12.19 -9.97 3.13
C LEU A 150 13.18 -8.89 3.55
N ARG A 151 14.00 -8.35 2.64
CA ARG A 151 14.92 -7.24 2.92
C ARG A 151 14.18 -6.01 3.39
N ASN A 152 13.07 -5.68 2.73
CA ASN A 152 12.29 -4.50 3.03
C ASN A 152 11.56 -4.60 4.39
N ARG A 153 11.22 -5.82 4.85
CA ARG A 153 10.63 -6.05 6.17
C ARG A 153 11.58 -5.74 7.33
N SER A 154 12.90 -5.84 7.09
CA SER A 154 13.97 -5.56 8.06
C SER A 154 14.18 -4.07 8.36
N TYR A 155 13.62 -3.16 7.55
CA TYR A 155 13.78 -1.70 7.72
C TYR A 155 13.29 -1.14 9.07
N SER A 156 12.50 -1.89 9.83
CA SER A 156 11.87 -1.39 11.06
C SER A 156 12.74 -1.52 12.33
N SER A 157 13.91 -2.17 12.28
CA SER A 157 14.81 -2.26 13.43
C SER A 157 16.28 -2.42 13.01
N LYS A 158 17.07 -1.35 13.19
CA LYS A 158 18.54 -1.25 12.99
C LYS A 158 19.03 -1.45 11.55
N GLU A 159 19.90 -0.55 11.09
CA GLU A 159 20.63 -0.63 9.80
C GLU A 159 21.33 -1.98 9.59
N GLU A 160 21.70 -2.66 10.68
CA GLU A 160 22.38 -3.97 10.70
C GLU A 160 21.51 -5.12 10.14
N SER A 161 20.18 -5.06 10.23
CA SER A 161 19.29 -6.09 9.66
C SER A 161 19.25 -6.06 8.13
N LEU A 162 19.65 -4.93 7.54
CA LEU A 162 19.67 -4.70 6.10
C LEU A 162 20.79 -5.50 5.43
N GLU A 163 21.96 -5.58 6.07
CA GLU A 163 23.16 -6.18 5.49
C GLU A 163 22.99 -7.67 5.20
N ILE A 164 22.24 -8.37 6.05
CA ILE A 164 21.94 -9.81 5.92
C ILE A 164 21.38 -10.07 4.50
N LEU A 165 20.27 -9.45 4.09
CA LEU A 165 19.64 -9.77 2.80
C LEU A 165 20.12 -8.93 1.60
N THR A 166 20.97 -7.92 1.79
CA THR A 166 21.32 -6.99 0.70
C THR A 166 22.19 -7.65 -0.38
N ALA A 167 23.14 -8.52 -0.03
CA ALA A 167 24.03 -9.18 -0.99
C ALA A 167 23.28 -10.13 -1.97
N PRO A 168 22.43 -11.07 -1.49
CA PRO A 168 21.66 -11.95 -2.36
C PRO A 168 20.75 -11.20 -3.35
N ILE A 169 20.16 -10.10 -2.90
CA ILE A 169 19.20 -9.32 -3.69
C ILE A 169 19.89 -8.47 -4.75
N SER A 170 21.00 -7.83 -4.38
CA SER A 170 21.81 -7.08 -5.33
C SER A 170 22.23 -8.00 -6.48
N LEU A 171 22.70 -9.20 -6.15
CA LEU A 171 23.06 -10.21 -7.13
C LEU A 171 21.87 -10.64 -8.01
N LEU A 172 20.75 -11.06 -7.42
CA LEU A 172 19.58 -11.49 -8.19
C LEU A 172 19.07 -10.38 -9.13
N SER A 173 19.13 -9.11 -8.70
CA SER A 173 18.79 -7.97 -9.55
C SER A 173 19.81 -7.68 -10.67
N HIS A 174 21.09 -8.05 -10.49
CA HIS A 174 22.10 -7.98 -11.56
C HIS A 174 21.98 -9.14 -12.57
N LEU A 175 21.55 -10.32 -12.10
CA LEU A 175 21.24 -11.48 -12.96
C LEU A 175 19.95 -11.30 -13.78
N GLN A 176 19.13 -10.30 -13.44
CA GLN A 176 17.88 -9.92 -14.10
C GLN A 176 18.04 -8.89 -15.22
N ARG A 177 19.22 -8.79 -15.86
CA ARG A 177 19.31 -8.14 -17.18
C ARG A 177 19.08 -9.20 -18.27
N PRO A 178 17.84 -9.55 -18.64
CA PRO A 178 17.66 -10.14 -19.94
C PRO A 178 18.13 -9.09 -20.96
N GLU A 179 18.90 -9.52 -21.97
CA GLU A 179 18.86 -8.80 -23.23
C GLU A 179 17.41 -8.84 -23.70
N VAL A 180 16.72 -7.72 -23.53
CA VAL A 180 15.36 -7.55 -24.02
C VAL A 180 15.46 -7.46 -25.53
N VAL A 181 15.35 -8.60 -26.21
CA VAL A 181 14.96 -8.62 -27.62
C VAL A 181 13.51 -8.16 -27.64
N LEU A 182 13.30 -6.89 -28.02
CA LEU A 182 11.96 -6.32 -28.17
C LEU A 182 11.22 -7.13 -29.25
N PRO A 183 10.01 -7.66 -28.99
CA PRO A 183 9.20 -8.21 -30.06
C PRO A 183 8.87 -7.11 -31.06
N THR A 184 9.18 -7.34 -32.34
CA THR A 184 9.01 -6.38 -33.44
C THR A 184 7.55 -6.12 -33.82
N SER A 185 6.58 -6.70 -33.11
CA SER A 185 5.16 -6.47 -33.37
C SER A 185 4.34 -6.45 -32.07
N ALA A 186 3.53 -5.41 -31.91
CA ALA A 186 2.65 -5.16 -30.75
C ALA A 186 1.53 -6.19 -30.56
N SER A 187 1.46 -7.25 -31.37
CA SER A 187 0.40 -8.28 -31.34
C SER A 187 0.73 -9.51 -30.48
N GLN A 188 1.87 -9.55 -29.78
CA GLN A 188 2.31 -10.70 -28.99
C GLN A 188 2.74 -10.32 -27.56
N LEU A 189 2.04 -9.40 -26.91
CA LEU A 189 2.21 -9.23 -25.45
C LEU A 189 1.32 -10.25 -24.73
N PRO A 190 1.90 -11.16 -23.93
CA PRO A 190 1.11 -12.03 -23.07
C PRO A 190 0.49 -11.15 -21.98
N ILE A 191 -0.77 -10.77 -22.15
CA ILE A 191 -1.64 -10.52 -21.01
C ILE A 191 -1.49 -11.77 -20.14
N GLN A 192 -1.09 -11.64 -18.87
CA GLN A 192 -1.05 -12.77 -17.95
C GLN A 192 -2.44 -13.44 -17.93
N GLN A 193 -2.60 -14.50 -18.72
CA GLN A 193 -3.87 -15.16 -18.99
C GLN A 193 -4.45 -15.78 -17.71
N GLU A 194 -3.62 -16.06 -16.71
CA GLU A 194 -4.05 -16.62 -15.42
C GLU A 194 -4.97 -15.70 -14.60
N TYR A 195 -5.02 -14.39 -14.88
CA TYR A 195 -5.86 -13.45 -14.13
C TYR A 195 -6.82 -12.62 -14.99
N SER A 196 -6.89 -12.88 -16.30
CA SER A 196 -7.88 -12.22 -17.16
C SER A 196 -9.23 -12.89 -16.96
N LEU A 197 -10.07 -12.28 -16.13
CA LEU A 197 -11.48 -12.67 -16.01
C LEU A 197 -12.17 -12.39 -17.36
N SER A 198 -13.19 -13.17 -17.71
CA SER A 198 -14.06 -12.82 -18.83
C SER A 198 -14.78 -11.50 -18.56
N PRO A 199 -15.24 -10.75 -19.59
CA PRO A 199 -16.09 -9.56 -19.40
C PRO A 199 -17.28 -9.77 -18.46
N GLU A 200 -17.85 -10.97 -18.47
CA GLU A 200 -18.94 -11.38 -17.58
C GLU A 200 -18.45 -11.55 -16.13
N ALA A 201 -17.26 -12.12 -15.93
CA ALA A 201 -16.66 -12.28 -14.62
C ALA A 201 -16.21 -10.93 -14.01
N TYR A 202 -15.74 -9.98 -14.83
CA TYR A 202 -15.50 -8.60 -14.39
C TYR A 202 -16.78 -7.92 -13.90
N SER A 203 -17.86 -8.03 -14.69
CA SER A 203 -19.16 -7.49 -14.32
C SER A 203 -19.68 -8.12 -13.01
N LYS A 204 -19.55 -9.44 -12.85
CA LYS A 204 -19.95 -10.16 -11.63
C LYS A 204 -19.16 -9.72 -10.40
N GLU A 205 -17.86 -9.49 -10.51
CA GLU A 205 -17.05 -9.06 -9.36
C GLU A 205 -17.40 -7.63 -8.92
N LEU A 206 -17.72 -6.74 -9.86
CA LEU A 206 -18.07 -5.34 -9.54
C LEU A 206 -19.37 -5.24 -8.74
N VAL A 207 -20.41 -5.99 -9.14
CA VAL A 207 -21.72 -6.04 -8.47
C VAL A 207 -21.89 -7.26 -7.55
N ARG A 208 -20.78 -7.86 -7.11
CA ARG A 208 -20.79 -9.09 -6.30
C ARG A 208 -21.58 -8.91 -5.01
N SER A 209 -22.09 -10.04 -4.50
CA SER A 209 -22.69 -10.12 -3.18
C SER A 209 -21.71 -9.64 -2.10
N PRO A 210 -22.20 -8.92 -1.07
CA PRO A 210 -21.40 -8.53 0.07
C PRO A 210 -20.77 -9.75 0.78
N LEU A 211 -19.56 -9.60 1.30
CA LEU A 211 -18.90 -10.56 2.19
C LEU A 211 -19.77 -10.90 3.41
N PHE A 212 -20.49 -9.89 3.90
CA PHE A 212 -21.26 -9.94 5.13
C PHE A 212 -22.67 -9.40 4.88
N SER A 213 -23.68 -10.16 5.31
CA SER A 213 -25.06 -9.69 5.37
C SER A 213 -25.41 -9.31 6.81
N PRO A 214 -25.66 -8.02 7.11
CA PRO A 214 -25.87 -7.55 8.48
C PRO A 214 -27.11 -8.13 9.18
N ASN A 215 -28.07 -8.66 8.42
CA ASN A 215 -29.39 -9.02 8.97
C ASN A 215 -29.51 -10.47 9.47
N ALA A 216 -28.42 -11.25 9.52
CA ALA A 216 -28.53 -12.68 9.84
C ALA A 216 -27.57 -13.21 10.91
N GLN A 217 -26.58 -12.43 11.39
CA GLN A 217 -25.53 -13.01 12.21
C GLN A 217 -24.93 -12.07 13.26
N VAL A 218 -25.01 -12.49 14.53
CA VAL A 218 -24.24 -11.91 15.63
C VAL A 218 -22.82 -12.46 15.59
N CYS A 219 -21.84 -11.59 15.42
CA CYS A 219 -20.44 -11.98 15.37
C CYS A 219 -19.83 -12.15 16.77
N THR A 220 -18.63 -12.71 16.85
CA THR A 220 -17.84 -12.79 18.09
C THR A 220 -16.49 -12.09 17.91
N TYR A 221 -15.91 -11.65 19.02
CA TYR A 221 -14.57 -11.07 19.02
C TYR A 221 -13.52 -12.15 18.70
N ALA A 222 -12.68 -11.92 17.69
CA ALA A 222 -11.63 -12.86 17.29
C ALA A 222 -10.22 -12.38 17.65
N GLY A 223 -10.05 -11.09 17.98
CA GLY A 223 -8.77 -10.53 18.38
C GLY A 223 -8.55 -9.09 17.95
N PRO A 224 -7.42 -8.48 18.32
CA PRO A 224 -7.15 -7.09 18.01
C PRO A 224 -6.74 -6.94 16.55
N LYS A 225 -7.01 -5.77 15.98
CA LYS A 225 -6.49 -5.44 14.65
C LYS A 225 -4.99 -5.12 14.73
N THR A 226 -4.17 -6.10 14.42
CA THR A 226 -2.72 -5.99 14.30
C THR A 226 -2.30 -5.38 12.94
N GLY A 227 -1.19 -4.64 12.89
CA GLY A 227 -0.63 -4.11 11.63
C GLY A 227 -0.13 -2.66 11.71
N TYR A 228 0.20 -2.07 10.56
CA TYR A 228 0.87 -0.77 10.42
C TYR A 228 -0.06 0.41 10.03
N GLY A 229 -1.38 0.21 9.97
CA GLY A 229 -2.32 1.28 9.60
C GLY A 229 -2.65 2.24 10.75
N PHE A 230 -3.43 3.29 10.46
CA PHE A 230 -3.89 4.29 11.46
C PHE A 230 -5.35 4.14 11.88
N LYS A 231 -6.18 3.42 11.10
CA LYS A 231 -7.62 3.32 11.38
C LYS A 231 -7.93 2.30 12.46
N ALA A 232 -8.79 2.66 13.41
CA ALA A 232 -9.27 1.76 14.44
C ALA A 232 -9.99 0.54 13.82
N GLY A 233 -10.09 -0.53 14.60
CA GLY A 233 -10.74 -1.75 14.16
C GLY A 233 -10.35 -2.96 15.01
N LEU A 234 -10.96 -4.09 14.69
CA LEU A 234 -10.77 -5.37 15.37
C LEU A 234 -10.98 -6.53 14.40
N LYS A 235 -10.63 -7.75 14.82
CA LYS A 235 -10.97 -8.98 14.11
C LYS A 235 -12.25 -9.55 14.71
N ILE A 236 -13.18 -9.94 13.85
CA ILE A 236 -14.43 -10.60 14.22
C ILE A 236 -14.55 -11.94 13.52
N LEU A 237 -15.33 -12.83 14.14
CA LEU A 237 -15.78 -14.09 13.55
C LEU A 237 -17.30 -14.02 13.39
N CYS A 238 -17.77 -14.03 12.15
CA CYS A 238 -19.19 -14.06 11.81
C CYS A 238 -19.47 -15.43 11.16
N GLY A 239 -19.98 -16.37 11.97
CA GLY A 239 -20.07 -17.78 11.54
C GLY A 239 -18.68 -18.36 11.37
N ASP A 240 -18.40 -18.89 10.17
CA ASP A 240 -17.08 -19.42 9.82
C ASP A 240 -16.15 -18.38 9.17
N GLN A 241 -16.63 -17.15 8.98
CA GLN A 241 -15.88 -16.09 8.30
C GLN A 241 -15.05 -15.27 9.29
N LYS A 242 -13.73 -15.28 9.11
CA LYS A 242 -12.80 -14.38 9.80
C LYS A 242 -12.70 -13.07 9.04
N LEU A 243 -13.11 -11.98 9.67
CA LEU A 243 -13.15 -10.65 9.07
C LEU A 243 -12.36 -9.64 9.90
N LYS A 244 -11.75 -8.67 9.23
CA LYS A 244 -11.17 -7.47 9.85
C LYS A 244 -12.16 -6.32 9.69
N LEU A 245 -12.77 -5.88 10.80
CA LEU A 245 -13.64 -4.71 10.84
C LEU A 245 -12.79 -3.44 10.99
N LYS A 246 -12.93 -2.49 10.06
CA LYS A 246 -12.26 -1.18 10.07
C LYS A 246 -13.29 -0.07 10.22
N PHE A 247 -12.98 0.95 11.03
CA PHE A 247 -13.83 2.12 11.24
C PHE A 247 -13.19 3.41 10.72
N GLY A 248 -14.03 4.39 10.40
CA GLY A 248 -13.65 5.75 10.03
C GLY A 248 -14.00 6.10 8.59
N PRO A 249 -13.55 7.28 8.11
CA PRO A 249 -14.03 7.87 6.85
C PRO A 249 -13.80 7.06 5.57
N GLU A 250 -12.95 6.03 5.64
CA GLU A 250 -12.61 5.16 4.50
C GLU A 250 -13.53 3.94 4.41
N SER A 251 -14.60 3.92 5.21
CA SER A 251 -15.66 2.90 5.20
C SER A 251 -16.28 2.72 3.82
N HIS A 252 -16.26 3.74 2.97
CA HIS A 252 -16.89 3.71 1.64
C HIS A 252 -15.90 3.56 0.49
N THR A 253 -14.81 4.34 0.47
CA THR A 253 -13.89 4.35 -0.68
C THR A 253 -13.06 3.06 -0.78
N GLY A 254 -12.72 2.44 0.35
CA GLY A 254 -12.02 1.16 0.37
C GLY A 254 -12.83 0.04 -0.31
N PRO A 255 -14.10 -0.18 0.09
CA PRO A 255 -14.99 -1.10 -0.62
C PRO A 255 -15.13 -0.81 -2.11
N PHE A 256 -15.34 0.45 -2.50
CA PHE A 256 -15.47 0.81 -3.92
C PHE A 256 -14.19 0.49 -4.70
N ASN A 257 -13.03 0.94 -4.23
CA ASN A 257 -11.75 0.66 -4.88
C ASN A 257 -11.46 -0.85 -4.95
N SER A 258 -11.76 -1.60 -3.89
CA SER A 258 -11.58 -3.06 -3.85
C SER A 258 -12.41 -3.75 -4.93
N ARG A 259 -13.69 -3.39 -5.06
CA ARG A 259 -14.58 -3.92 -6.11
C ARG A 259 -14.07 -3.59 -7.50
N LEU A 260 -13.73 -2.32 -7.73
CA LEU A 260 -13.24 -1.86 -9.03
C LEU A 260 -11.91 -2.51 -9.41
N PHE A 261 -10.95 -2.59 -8.49
CA PHE A 261 -9.63 -3.13 -8.79
C PHE A 261 -9.68 -4.64 -9.01
N ARG A 262 -10.44 -5.37 -8.19
CA ARG A 262 -10.66 -6.81 -8.40
C ARG A 262 -11.41 -7.09 -9.70
N ALA A 263 -12.40 -6.28 -10.02
CA ALA A 263 -13.09 -6.32 -11.32
C ALA A 263 -12.18 -5.89 -12.49
N ALA A 264 -10.98 -5.37 -12.26
CA ALA A 264 -9.98 -5.12 -13.30
C ALA A 264 -8.91 -6.24 -13.34
N GLY A 265 -9.04 -7.29 -12.54
CA GLY A 265 -8.02 -8.34 -12.37
C GLY A 265 -6.85 -7.94 -11.46
N ILE A 266 -6.90 -6.77 -10.82
CA ILE A 266 -5.88 -6.34 -9.86
C ILE A 266 -6.15 -7.03 -8.52
N LEU A 267 -5.14 -7.74 -8.02
CA LEU A 267 -5.27 -8.50 -6.78
C LEU A 267 -5.26 -7.57 -5.57
N THR A 268 -6.41 -7.50 -4.92
CA THR A 268 -6.63 -6.78 -3.65
C THR A 268 -7.48 -7.64 -2.73
N PRO A 269 -7.43 -7.45 -1.40
CA PRO A 269 -8.38 -8.05 -0.49
C PRO A 269 -9.81 -7.66 -0.87
N ARG A 270 -10.77 -8.55 -0.60
CA ARG A 270 -12.18 -8.19 -0.65
C ARG A 270 -12.50 -7.28 0.52
N ILE A 271 -13.01 -6.10 0.20
CA ILE A 271 -13.44 -5.11 1.17
C ILE A 271 -14.89 -4.77 0.86
N ASP A 272 -15.75 -4.81 1.87
CA ASP A 272 -17.16 -4.44 1.75
C ASP A 272 -17.57 -3.45 2.82
N PHE A 273 -18.51 -2.58 2.44
CA PHE A 273 -19.17 -1.68 3.36
C PHE A 273 -20.14 -2.47 4.23
N VAL A 274 -20.22 -2.09 5.51
CA VAL A 274 -21.23 -2.59 6.44
C VAL A 274 -21.82 -1.40 7.17
N SER A 275 -23.14 -1.29 7.16
CA SER A 275 -23.85 -0.20 7.86
C SER A 275 -23.76 -0.36 9.36
N GLN A 276 -23.83 -1.60 9.85
CA GLN A 276 -23.71 -1.98 11.25
C GLN A 276 -23.18 -3.41 11.35
N VAL A 277 -22.53 -3.71 12.48
CA VAL A 277 -22.13 -5.07 12.86
C VAL A 277 -22.54 -5.29 14.30
N GLU A 278 -23.38 -6.30 14.54
CA GLU A 278 -23.70 -6.75 15.90
C GLU A 278 -22.70 -7.83 16.33
N MET A 279 -22.15 -7.69 17.54
CA MET A 279 -21.18 -8.60 18.11
C MET A 279 -21.57 -8.96 19.54
N LYS A 280 -21.43 -10.22 19.92
CA LYS A 280 -21.52 -10.62 21.34
C LYS A 280 -20.53 -9.82 22.15
N TYR A 281 -20.98 -9.31 23.30
CA TYR A 281 -20.11 -8.54 24.18
C TYR A 281 -18.95 -9.41 24.66
N ASP A 282 -17.73 -8.90 24.51
CA ASP A 282 -16.51 -9.47 25.06
C ASP A 282 -15.62 -8.33 25.50
N ARG A 283 -15.32 -8.25 26.80
CA ARG A 283 -14.50 -7.16 27.37
C ARG A 283 -13.14 -7.00 26.70
N LYS A 284 -12.62 -8.06 26.07
CA LYS A 284 -11.37 -8.01 25.29
C LYS A 284 -11.43 -7.01 24.15
N PHE A 285 -12.60 -6.74 23.56
CA PHE A 285 -12.68 -5.72 22.52
C PHE A 285 -12.31 -4.34 23.06
N ILE A 286 -12.59 -4.05 24.34
CA ILE A 286 -12.29 -2.78 25.00
C ILE A 286 -10.80 -2.73 25.38
N THR A 287 -10.32 -3.78 26.05
CA THR A 287 -8.95 -3.83 26.58
C THR A 287 -7.88 -4.00 25.49
N GLU A 288 -8.24 -4.62 24.36
CA GLU A 288 -7.35 -4.88 23.23
C GLU A 288 -7.70 -3.99 22.01
N PHE A 289 -8.57 -2.98 22.17
CA PHE A 289 -8.96 -2.13 21.07
C PHE A 289 -7.75 -1.41 20.48
N ASN A 290 -7.52 -1.59 19.18
CA ASN A 290 -6.45 -0.92 18.46
C ASN A 290 -5.07 -1.08 19.16
N SER A 291 -4.72 -2.28 19.65
CA SER A 291 -3.41 -2.61 20.26
C SER A 291 -2.21 -2.54 19.29
N ARG A 292 -2.17 -1.56 18.40
CA ARG A 292 -1.06 -1.34 17.48
C ARG A 292 0.16 -0.80 18.21
N LYS A 293 1.32 -1.05 17.60
CA LYS A 293 2.53 -0.31 17.99
C LYS A 293 2.33 1.16 17.64
N GLN A 294 2.68 2.02 18.58
CA GLN A 294 2.73 3.46 18.36
C GLN A 294 3.72 3.77 17.22
N THR A 295 3.28 4.57 16.25
CA THR A 295 4.13 5.03 15.14
C THR A 295 4.45 6.50 15.34
N ASN A 296 5.72 6.84 15.52
CA ASN A 296 6.13 8.24 15.63
C ASN A 296 6.60 8.73 14.26
N THR A 297 6.06 9.86 13.79
CA THR A 297 6.66 10.59 12.68
C THR A 297 7.61 11.61 13.24
N LYS A 298 8.86 11.54 12.81
CA LYS A 298 9.89 12.53 13.09
C LYS A 298 10.04 13.40 11.85
N VAL A 299 9.83 14.70 12.01
CA VAL A 299 10.14 15.70 10.99
C VAL A 299 11.51 16.27 11.35
N THR A 300 12.48 16.04 10.48
CA THR A 300 13.83 16.58 10.59
C THR A 300 14.07 17.58 9.46
N VAL A 301 14.72 18.70 9.76
CA VAL A 301 15.17 19.70 8.79
C VAL A 301 16.67 19.85 8.98
N LEU A 302 17.45 19.58 7.94
CA LEU A 302 18.92 19.56 7.99
C LEU A 302 19.46 18.68 9.14
N GLY A 303 18.83 17.52 9.37
CA GLY A 303 19.17 16.60 10.46
C GLY A 303 18.67 17.03 11.85
N ILE A 304 18.18 18.25 12.03
CA ILE A 304 17.63 18.74 13.30
C ILE A 304 16.17 18.31 13.42
N LYS A 305 15.83 17.61 14.49
CA LYS A 305 14.46 17.20 14.80
C LYS A 305 13.60 18.43 15.15
N VAL A 306 12.70 18.80 14.25
CA VAL A 306 11.80 19.95 14.41
C VAL A 306 10.50 19.54 15.10
N LYS A 307 10.00 18.34 14.82
CA LYS A 307 8.74 17.85 15.38
C LYS A 307 8.75 16.33 15.48
N GLU A 308 8.28 15.79 16.60
CA GLU A 308 7.87 14.39 16.66
C GLU A 308 6.39 14.36 17.01
N LYS A 309 5.61 13.71 16.16
CA LYS A 309 4.20 13.47 16.41
C LYS A 309 4.01 11.97 16.51
N ALA A 310 3.50 11.52 17.64
CA ALA A 310 3.01 10.18 17.75
C ALA A 310 1.67 10.07 17.03
N TRP A 311 1.61 9.19 16.05
CA TRP A 311 0.40 8.75 15.39
C TRP A 311 0.07 7.40 16.02
N ASN A 312 -1.05 7.31 16.73
CA ASN A 312 -1.51 6.18 17.55
C ASN A 312 -1.20 6.26 19.08
N THR A 313 -1.07 7.45 19.68
CA THR A 313 -0.78 7.60 21.12
C THR A 313 -1.93 7.33 22.08
N ALA A 314 -3.18 7.39 21.63
CA ALA A 314 -4.31 7.11 22.49
C ALA A 314 -5.08 5.93 21.93
N ILE A 315 -5.35 4.96 22.79
CA ILE A 315 -6.51 4.09 22.63
C ILE A 315 -7.68 5.05 22.40
N LYS A 316 -8.11 5.21 21.15
CA LYS A 316 -9.38 5.89 20.89
C LYS A 316 -10.39 5.12 21.72
N ASP A 317 -11.18 5.83 22.51
CA ASP A 317 -12.25 5.23 23.30
C ASP A 317 -13.00 4.20 22.44
N PRO A 318 -12.88 2.88 22.72
CA PRO A 318 -13.52 1.84 21.91
C PRO A 318 -15.04 2.02 21.86
N MET A 319 -15.62 2.68 22.86
CA MET A 319 -17.04 2.98 22.90
C MET A 319 -17.45 4.06 21.91
N GLY A 320 -16.51 4.83 21.36
CA GLY A 320 -16.78 5.83 20.33
C GLY A 320 -17.27 5.25 18.99
N VAL A 321 -17.06 3.95 18.75
CA VAL A 321 -17.55 3.24 17.55
C VAL A 321 -18.75 2.34 17.84
N VAL A 322 -19.31 2.36 19.05
CA VAL A 322 -20.51 1.60 19.44
C VAL A 322 -21.74 2.48 19.28
N SER A 323 -22.65 2.12 18.37
CA SER A 323 -23.89 2.83 18.05
C SER A 323 -25.08 2.39 18.90
N ALA A 324 -25.11 1.13 19.33
CA ALA A 324 -26.13 0.58 20.24
C ALA A 324 -25.58 -0.55 21.11
N MET A 325 -26.27 -0.87 22.20
CA MET A 325 -26.05 -2.06 23.03
C MET A 325 -27.37 -2.76 23.28
N LYS A 326 -27.39 -4.09 23.19
CA LYS A 326 -28.53 -4.89 23.64
C LYS A 326 -28.19 -5.52 24.98
N LEU A 327 -29.09 -5.37 25.94
CA LEU A 327 -28.97 -5.98 27.25
C LEU A 327 -29.49 -7.42 27.25
N ASN A 328 -29.15 -8.20 28.27
CA ASN A 328 -29.59 -9.59 28.44
C ASN A 328 -31.11 -9.74 28.59
N ASP A 329 -31.80 -8.69 29.03
CA ASP A 329 -33.27 -8.63 29.09
C ASP A 329 -33.93 -8.26 27.74
N GLY A 330 -33.12 -8.02 26.70
CA GLY A 330 -33.57 -7.63 25.36
C GLY A 330 -33.68 -6.11 25.14
N THR A 331 -33.51 -5.29 26.17
CA THR A 331 -33.53 -3.83 26.06
C THR A 331 -32.42 -3.35 25.12
N VAL A 332 -32.75 -2.45 24.19
CA VAL A 332 -31.78 -1.84 23.28
C VAL A 332 -31.49 -0.41 23.73
N LEU A 333 -30.25 -0.13 24.07
CA LEU A 333 -29.75 1.19 24.44
C LEU A 333 -29.09 1.85 23.22
N ALA A 334 -29.60 3.02 22.83
CA ALA A 334 -29.04 3.85 21.76
C ALA A 334 -29.08 5.34 22.14
N GLY A 335 -28.41 6.19 21.36
CA GLY A 335 -28.44 7.65 21.56
C GLY A 335 -28.06 8.08 22.98
N ALA A 336 -28.92 8.87 23.63
CA ALA A 336 -28.70 9.39 24.97
C ALA A 336 -28.66 8.29 26.06
N GLN A 337 -29.49 7.26 25.93
CA GLN A 337 -29.51 6.15 26.90
C GLN A 337 -28.19 5.38 26.87
N LEU A 338 -27.64 5.15 25.68
CA LEU A 338 -26.33 4.54 25.52
C LEU A 338 -25.22 5.42 26.09
N ALA A 339 -25.27 6.73 25.87
CA ALA A 339 -24.29 7.66 26.40
C ALA A 339 -24.26 7.65 27.94
N GLU A 340 -25.43 7.64 28.58
CA GLU A 340 -25.53 7.55 30.04
C GLU A 340 -25.10 6.17 30.55
N PHE A 341 -25.46 5.09 29.87
CA PHE A 341 -25.03 3.74 30.26
C PHE A 341 -23.50 3.57 30.19
N LYS A 342 -22.86 4.12 29.14
CA LYS A 342 -21.40 4.13 28.98
C LYS A 342 -20.69 4.89 30.12
N LYS A 343 -21.35 5.87 30.72
CA LYS A 343 -20.79 6.65 31.84
C LYS A 343 -20.55 5.74 33.04
N GLY A 344 -19.28 5.56 33.38
CA GLY A 344 -18.87 4.68 34.47
C GLY A 344 -18.99 3.18 34.16
N LEU A 345 -19.16 2.78 32.90
CA LEU A 345 -19.03 1.37 32.51
C LEU A 345 -17.60 0.88 32.78
N TYR A 346 -16.61 1.73 32.53
CA TYR A 346 -15.25 1.53 32.99
C TYR A 346 -14.56 2.87 33.26
N THR A 347 -13.47 2.80 34.02
CA THR A 347 -12.45 3.84 34.10
C THR A 347 -11.16 3.30 33.49
N SER A 348 -10.40 4.16 32.82
CA SER A 348 -9.12 3.78 32.21
C SER A 348 -8.00 4.73 32.61
N THR A 349 -6.91 4.19 33.13
CA THR A 349 -5.61 4.87 33.23
C THR A 349 -4.64 4.13 32.32
N ASP A 350 -4.35 4.72 31.16
CA ASP A 350 -3.59 4.09 30.08
C ASP A 350 -4.19 2.74 29.60
N LYS A 351 -3.45 1.63 29.81
CA LYS A 351 -3.86 0.27 29.43
C LYS A 351 -4.58 -0.49 30.54
N ASN A 352 -4.75 0.11 31.71
CA ASN A 352 -5.43 -0.50 32.84
C ASN A 352 -6.89 -0.05 32.84
N PHE A 353 -7.79 -1.03 32.78
CA PHE A 353 -9.24 -0.81 32.78
C PHE A 353 -9.83 -1.39 34.06
N THR A 354 -10.67 -0.60 34.73
CA THR A 354 -11.51 -1.05 35.86
C THR A 354 -12.95 -0.94 35.45
N PHE A 355 -13.68 -2.06 35.45
CA PHE A 355 -15.05 -2.14 34.98
C PHE A 355 -16.07 -2.13 36.12
N ASP A 356 -17.25 -1.58 35.86
CA ASP A 356 -18.45 -1.80 36.68
C ASP A 356 -19.08 -3.14 36.28
N GLU A 357 -18.72 -4.20 37.01
CA GLU A 357 -19.17 -5.59 36.75
C GLU A 357 -20.71 -5.72 36.77
N SER A 358 -21.42 -4.89 37.54
CA SER A 358 -22.90 -4.89 37.61
C SER A 358 -23.53 -4.33 36.34
N LYS A 359 -22.91 -3.30 35.74
CA LYS A 359 -23.33 -2.80 34.42
C LYS A 359 -22.89 -3.72 33.30
N GLU A 360 -21.64 -4.16 33.32
CA GLU A 360 -21.03 -5.00 32.29
C GLU A 360 -21.80 -6.32 32.10
N SER A 361 -22.14 -7.00 33.21
CA SER A 361 -22.88 -8.27 33.19
C SER A 361 -24.29 -8.17 32.57
N LYS A 362 -24.82 -6.96 32.36
CA LYS A 362 -26.11 -6.76 31.69
C LYS A 362 -25.99 -6.75 30.17
N ILE A 363 -24.79 -6.56 29.61
CA ILE A 363 -24.59 -6.38 28.17
C ILE A 363 -24.60 -7.75 27.48
N ALA A 364 -25.52 -7.95 26.52
CA ALA A 364 -25.56 -9.14 25.68
C ALA A 364 -24.72 -8.94 24.41
N THR A 365 -24.99 -7.86 23.68
CA THR A 365 -24.34 -7.55 22.41
C THR A 365 -24.05 -6.06 22.28
N VAL A 366 -23.08 -5.74 21.44
CA VAL A 366 -22.74 -4.38 21.01
C VAL A 366 -22.96 -4.27 19.51
N THR A 367 -23.58 -3.17 19.08
CA THR A 367 -23.72 -2.82 17.67
C THR A 367 -22.74 -1.71 17.36
N PHE A 368 -21.89 -1.93 16.36
CA PHE A 368 -20.95 -0.93 15.90
C PHE A 368 -21.59 0.06 14.92
N THR A 369 -21.01 1.25 14.81
CA THR A 369 -21.27 2.19 13.72
C THR A 369 -20.87 1.58 12.37
N GLU A 370 -21.20 2.26 11.29
CA GLU A 370 -20.75 1.88 9.95
C GLU A 370 -19.22 1.73 9.86
N GLY A 371 -18.81 0.86 8.96
CA GLY A 371 -17.41 0.52 8.74
C GLY A 371 -17.20 -0.25 7.45
N SER A 372 -16.02 -0.83 7.32
CA SER A 372 -15.72 -1.78 6.27
C SER A 372 -15.21 -3.10 6.84
N VAL A 373 -15.64 -4.21 6.26
CA VAL A 373 -15.13 -5.54 6.56
C VAL A 373 -14.15 -5.95 5.47
N ILE A 374 -13.06 -6.57 5.89
CA ILE A 374 -12.06 -7.14 5.00
C ILE A 374 -11.94 -8.62 5.30
N GLU A 375 -11.96 -9.43 4.25
CA GLU A 375 -11.68 -10.86 4.35
C GLU A 375 -10.28 -11.09 4.95
N ASP A 376 -10.18 -11.85 6.05
CA ASP A 376 -8.88 -12.23 6.62
C ASP A 376 -8.34 -13.43 5.84
N ILE A 377 -7.48 -13.16 4.87
CA ILE A 377 -6.84 -14.19 4.04
C ILE A 377 -5.84 -14.97 4.90
N ASP A 378 -6.00 -16.30 4.97
CA ASP A 378 -5.05 -17.19 5.64
C ASP A 378 -3.80 -17.41 4.76
N ALA A 379 -3.00 -16.37 4.65
CA ALA A 379 -1.76 -16.36 3.88
C ALA A 379 -0.62 -15.72 4.68
N ILE A 380 0.62 -16.07 4.35
CA ILE A 380 1.78 -15.38 4.90
C ILE A 380 1.98 -14.12 4.05
N GLU A 381 1.75 -12.95 4.65
CA GLU A 381 2.07 -11.66 4.05
C GLU A 381 3.57 -11.35 4.23
N VAL A 382 4.28 -11.14 3.12
CA VAL A 382 5.70 -10.72 3.09
C VAL A 382 5.81 -9.33 2.45
N GLY A 383 6.68 -8.48 2.97
CA GLY A 383 6.86 -7.10 2.53
C GLY A 383 6.86 -6.10 3.69
N PRO A 384 6.78 -4.78 3.41
CA PRO A 384 6.39 -4.14 2.13
C PRO A 384 7.35 -4.33 0.96
N TRP A 385 6.93 -4.03 -0.26
CA TRP A 385 7.84 -3.88 -1.42
C TRP A 385 7.57 -2.58 -2.15
N ARG A 386 8.55 -2.09 -2.92
CA ARG A 386 8.51 -0.74 -3.48
C ARG A 386 8.11 -0.76 -4.96
N PHE A 387 7.21 0.13 -5.36
CA PHE A 387 6.81 0.27 -6.77
C PHE A 387 7.94 0.73 -7.68
N ASP A 388 8.95 1.41 -7.12
CA ASP A 388 10.13 1.91 -7.83
C ASP A 388 11.32 0.93 -7.81
N GLU A 389 11.14 -0.30 -7.30
CA GLU A 389 12.15 -1.35 -7.49
C GLU A 389 12.21 -1.74 -8.99
N PRO A 390 13.41 -1.98 -9.57
CA PRO A 390 13.58 -2.19 -11.01
C PRO A 390 12.63 -3.21 -11.64
N ASN A 391 12.35 -4.31 -10.95
CA ASN A 391 11.46 -5.37 -11.43
C ASN A 391 9.98 -4.98 -11.40
N HIS A 392 9.60 -4.06 -10.53
CA HIS A 392 8.21 -3.64 -10.34
C HIS A 392 7.83 -2.49 -11.26
N MET A 393 8.78 -1.59 -11.56
CA MET A 393 8.54 -0.50 -12.52
C MET A 393 8.20 -1.02 -13.92
N ASN A 394 8.79 -2.15 -14.31
CA ASN A 394 8.54 -2.80 -15.59
C ASN A 394 7.34 -3.76 -15.57
N ASN A 395 6.70 -3.97 -14.43
CA ASN A 395 5.51 -4.80 -14.33
C ASN A 395 4.27 -4.06 -14.85
N GLU A 396 3.68 -4.58 -15.93
CA GLU A 396 2.50 -3.99 -16.57
C GLU A 396 1.28 -3.94 -15.65
N VAL A 397 1.01 -5.01 -14.89
CA VAL A 397 -0.14 -5.07 -13.95
C VAL A 397 -0.05 -3.96 -12.91
N LEU A 398 1.16 -3.68 -12.41
CA LEU A 398 1.36 -2.58 -11.46
C LEU A 398 1.16 -1.22 -12.12
N ARG A 399 1.63 -1.03 -13.36
CA ARG A 399 1.38 0.22 -14.10
C ARG A 399 -0.11 0.41 -14.42
N GLN A 400 -0.82 -0.65 -14.77
CA GLN A 400 -2.28 -0.63 -14.95
C GLN A 400 -3.00 -0.28 -13.63
N GLN A 401 -2.55 -0.81 -12.49
CA GLN A 401 -3.07 -0.41 -11.18
C GLN A 401 -2.88 1.09 -10.93
N PHE A 402 -1.73 1.67 -11.29
CA PHE A 402 -1.52 3.11 -11.19
C PHE A 402 -2.47 3.90 -12.08
N MET A 403 -2.72 3.44 -13.31
CA MET A 403 -3.73 4.06 -14.19
C MET A 403 -5.12 4.04 -13.57
N MET A 404 -5.53 2.92 -12.98
CA MET A 404 -6.81 2.81 -12.27
C MET A 404 -6.86 3.75 -11.05
N SER A 405 -5.77 3.84 -10.28
CA SER A 405 -5.67 4.77 -9.15
C SER A 405 -5.74 6.23 -9.57
N ILE A 406 -5.08 6.63 -10.66
CA ILE A 406 -5.19 7.99 -11.22
C ILE A 406 -6.64 8.28 -11.60
N TRP A 407 -7.33 7.32 -12.21
CA TRP A 407 -8.73 7.48 -12.61
C TRP A 407 -9.66 7.70 -11.43
N VAL A 408 -9.54 6.90 -10.37
CA VAL A 408 -10.37 7.08 -9.16
C VAL A 408 -9.86 8.15 -8.20
N GLY A 409 -8.73 8.80 -8.49
CA GLY A 409 -8.10 9.77 -7.59
C GLY A 409 -7.57 9.14 -6.29
N ASN A 410 -7.15 7.88 -6.34
CA ASN A 410 -6.53 7.19 -5.20
C ASN A 410 -5.05 7.55 -5.06
N ASN A 411 -4.78 8.52 -4.19
CA ASN A 411 -3.42 9.02 -3.94
C ASN A 411 -2.72 8.32 -2.77
N ASP A 412 -3.28 7.25 -2.22
CA ASP A 412 -2.71 6.52 -1.09
C ASP A 412 -2.06 5.22 -1.55
N LEU A 413 -1.00 5.35 -2.34
CA LEU A 413 -0.21 4.24 -2.88
C LEU A 413 1.19 4.16 -2.22
N PRO A 414 1.32 4.15 -0.87
CA PRO A 414 2.61 3.92 -0.23
C PRO A 414 3.05 2.46 -0.39
N MET A 415 4.36 2.20 -0.28
CA MET A 415 4.92 0.83 -0.26
C MET A 415 4.28 -0.06 0.82
N ASN A 416 3.78 0.56 1.90
CA ASN A 416 3.15 -0.16 3.00
C ASN A 416 1.85 -0.84 2.62
N ASN A 417 1.28 -0.54 1.45
CA ASN A 417 0.04 -1.13 0.97
C ASN A 417 0.27 -2.31 0.02
N THR A 418 1.52 -2.67 -0.29
CA THR A 418 1.85 -3.81 -1.15
C THR A 418 2.49 -4.95 -0.37
N ARG A 419 2.08 -6.19 -0.63
CA ARG A 419 2.67 -7.39 -0.05
C ARG A 419 2.82 -8.46 -1.12
N LEU A 420 3.55 -9.51 -0.77
CA LEU A 420 3.47 -10.81 -1.40
C LEU A 420 2.67 -11.71 -0.48
N LEU A 421 1.63 -12.35 -1.00
CA LEU A 421 0.98 -13.45 -0.32
C LEU A 421 1.68 -14.73 -0.67
N ILE A 422 2.07 -15.49 0.34
CA ILE A 422 2.46 -16.87 0.16
C ILE A 422 1.25 -17.72 0.54
N THR A 423 0.66 -18.36 -0.45
CA THR A 423 -0.43 -19.33 -0.27
C THR A 423 0.09 -20.74 -0.50
N LYS A 424 -0.48 -21.70 0.23
CA LYS A 424 -0.27 -23.12 -0.04
C LYS A 424 -1.52 -23.61 -0.75
N GLU A 425 -1.44 -23.81 -2.05
CA GLU A 425 -2.50 -24.51 -2.75
C GLU A 425 -2.26 -26.01 -2.62
N ARG A 426 -3.35 -26.77 -2.43
CA ARG A 426 -3.35 -28.18 -2.82
C ARG A 426 -3.69 -28.17 -4.30
N ALA A 427 -2.72 -28.49 -5.15
CA ALA A 427 -3.05 -28.87 -6.51
C ALA A 427 -3.95 -30.12 -6.49
N GLU A 428 -4.74 -30.33 -7.55
CA GLU A 428 -5.66 -31.47 -7.68
C GLU A 428 -4.94 -32.83 -7.50
N ASP A 429 -3.63 -32.86 -7.77
CA ASP A 429 -2.73 -34.01 -7.60
C ASP A 429 -2.18 -34.20 -6.17
N LYS A 430 -2.69 -33.44 -5.19
CA LYS A 430 -2.25 -33.43 -3.78
C LYS A 430 -0.81 -32.93 -3.56
N THR A 431 -0.12 -32.43 -4.57
CA THR A 431 1.14 -31.73 -4.36
C THR A 431 0.85 -30.35 -3.75
N LYS A 432 1.62 -29.96 -2.73
CA LYS A 432 1.50 -28.65 -2.09
C LYS A 432 2.37 -27.67 -2.86
N THR A 433 1.81 -27.05 -3.89
CA THR A 433 2.52 -25.97 -4.58
C THR A 433 2.40 -24.69 -3.77
N VAL A 434 3.53 -24.04 -3.56
CA VAL A 434 3.56 -22.71 -2.95
C VAL A 434 3.44 -21.67 -4.05
N LYS A 435 2.45 -20.78 -3.94
CA LYS A 435 2.28 -19.64 -4.83
C LYS A 435 2.68 -18.36 -4.11
N VAL A 436 3.42 -17.49 -4.79
CA VAL A 436 3.76 -16.15 -4.34
C VAL A 436 2.99 -15.17 -5.20
N ILE A 437 2.13 -14.38 -4.57
CA ILE A 437 1.18 -13.53 -5.28
C ILE A 437 1.39 -12.08 -4.87
N PRO A 438 1.78 -11.17 -5.77
CA PRO A 438 1.79 -9.74 -5.46
C PRO A 438 0.36 -9.28 -5.22
N ILE A 439 0.14 -8.63 -4.08
CA ILE A 439 -1.16 -8.11 -3.68
C ILE A 439 -1.05 -6.68 -3.20
N TYR A 440 -2.09 -5.90 -3.47
CA TYR A 440 -2.31 -4.60 -2.87
C TYR A 440 -3.25 -4.74 -1.66
N ILE A 441 -2.68 -4.94 -0.47
CA ILE A 441 -3.39 -5.28 0.78
C ILE A 441 -4.26 -4.15 1.34
N ASP A 442 -4.03 -2.92 0.89
CA ASP A 442 -4.85 -1.79 1.28
C ASP A 442 -5.05 -0.90 0.05
N VAL A 443 -6.28 -0.90 -0.48
CA VAL A 443 -6.63 -0.18 -1.70
C VAL A 443 -6.73 1.33 -1.52
N GLY A 444 -6.30 1.82 -0.36
CA GLY A 444 -6.17 3.24 -0.08
C GLY A 444 -7.48 3.98 -0.18
N VAL A 445 -7.37 5.25 -0.54
CA VAL A 445 -8.46 6.20 -0.41
C VAL A 445 -8.64 6.97 -1.71
N GLY A 446 -9.74 6.68 -2.41
CA GLY A 446 -10.11 7.32 -3.68
C GLY A 446 -11.16 8.42 -3.53
N LEU A 447 -11.67 8.85 -4.69
CA LEU A 447 -12.82 9.73 -4.87
C LEU A 447 -12.70 11.09 -4.18
N GLY A 448 -11.48 11.62 -4.06
CA GLY A 448 -11.20 12.94 -3.47
C GLY A 448 -10.21 13.76 -4.30
N VAL A 449 -9.54 14.72 -3.66
CA VAL A 449 -8.52 15.57 -4.29
C VAL A 449 -7.20 14.82 -4.39
N SER A 450 -6.77 14.54 -5.62
CA SER A 450 -5.50 13.85 -5.92
C SER A 450 -4.46 14.72 -6.63
N ASP A 451 -4.73 15.99 -6.91
CA ASP A 451 -3.92 16.86 -7.79
C ASP A 451 -3.24 18.03 -7.05
N SER A 452 -3.37 18.11 -5.72
CA SER A 452 -2.88 19.24 -4.92
C SER A 452 -2.18 18.80 -3.64
N ILE A 453 -0.92 19.22 -3.47
CA ILE A 453 -0.11 18.96 -2.26
C ILE A 453 -0.72 19.64 -1.02
N LYS A 454 -1.35 20.81 -1.18
CA LYS A 454 -1.89 21.62 -0.06
C LYS A 454 -3.32 21.22 0.37
N GLY A 455 -3.95 20.29 -0.34
CA GLY A 455 -5.37 19.97 -0.14
C GLY A 455 -5.76 18.54 -0.47
N MET A 456 -4.81 17.58 -0.44
CA MET A 456 -5.14 16.17 -0.64
C MET A 456 -6.22 15.76 0.35
N SER A 457 -7.38 15.42 -0.19
CA SER A 457 -8.46 14.83 0.54
C SER A 457 -8.82 13.53 -0.13
N SER A 458 -9.38 12.66 0.67
CA SER A 458 -9.98 11.44 0.20
C SER A 458 -11.46 11.52 0.55
N TYR A 459 -12.30 10.69 -0.08
CA TYR A 459 -13.73 10.58 0.22
C TYR A 459 -14.58 11.84 0.01
N GLU A 460 -13.98 12.99 -0.32
CA GLU A 460 -14.68 14.23 -0.66
C GLU A 460 -15.03 14.26 -2.15
N ILE A 461 -16.04 13.46 -2.52
CA ILE A 461 -16.52 13.33 -3.91
C ILE A 461 -16.76 14.69 -4.55
N ASP A 462 -17.25 15.66 -3.79
CA ASP A 462 -17.48 17.02 -4.25
C ASP A 462 -16.22 17.72 -4.77
N LYS A 463 -15.06 17.43 -4.16
CA LYS A 463 -13.78 18.02 -4.51
C LYS A 463 -12.97 17.20 -5.52
N MET A 464 -13.39 15.98 -5.83
CA MET A 464 -12.78 15.18 -6.90
C MET A 464 -12.85 15.93 -8.24
N SER A 465 -11.74 16.05 -8.96
CA SER A 465 -11.75 16.70 -10.27
C SER A 465 -12.54 15.87 -11.30
N GLY A 466 -13.30 16.54 -12.17
CA GLY A 466 -13.96 15.91 -13.32
C GLY A 466 -12.99 15.54 -14.45
N THR A 467 -11.71 15.84 -14.29
CA THR A 467 -10.63 15.60 -15.26
C THR A 467 -9.46 14.88 -14.60
N MET A 468 -8.80 13.97 -15.31
CA MET A 468 -7.58 13.31 -14.83
C MET A 468 -6.34 13.67 -15.66
N SER A 469 -6.54 14.41 -16.74
CA SER A 469 -5.51 14.80 -17.70
C SER A 469 -5.64 16.28 -18.08
N GLU A 470 -4.56 16.84 -18.61
CA GLU A 470 -4.53 18.13 -19.29
C GLU A 470 -3.61 18.04 -20.50
N THR A 471 -3.93 18.77 -21.56
CA THR A 471 -3.11 18.89 -22.75
C THR A 471 -2.31 20.19 -22.71
N TYR A 472 -1.02 20.12 -22.99
CA TYR A 472 -0.15 21.28 -23.12
C TYR A 472 0.56 21.23 -24.46
N THR A 473 0.54 22.33 -25.21
CA THR A 473 1.35 22.47 -26.43
C THR A 473 2.73 22.94 -26.01
N ASP A 474 3.77 22.15 -26.29
CA ASP A 474 5.14 22.59 -26.04
C ASP A 474 5.55 23.64 -27.09
N SER A 475 5.39 24.91 -26.74
CA SER A 475 5.71 26.05 -27.62
C SER A 475 7.19 26.42 -27.62
N ARG A 476 8.08 25.58 -27.05
CA ARG A 476 9.53 25.82 -27.00
C ARG A 476 10.31 25.36 -28.23
N GLY A 477 9.62 24.89 -29.27
CA GLY A 477 10.21 24.69 -30.60
C GLY A 477 9.95 25.90 -31.50
N ASP A 478 10.99 26.43 -32.12
CA ASP A 478 10.90 27.51 -33.14
C ASP A 478 10.18 27.06 -34.43
N ASP A 479 9.91 25.75 -34.57
CA ASP A 479 9.24 25.16 -35.72
C ASP A 479 7.77 24.79 -35.37
N PRO A 480 6.76 25.49 -35.95
CA PRO A 480 5.34 25.17 -35.78
C PRO A 480 4.98 23.71 -36.11
N THR A 481 5.77 23.03 -36.95
CA THR A 481 5.56 21.63 -37.33
C THR A 481 6.05 20.63 -36.27
N THR A 482 6.81 21.09 -35.27
CA THR A 482 7.32 20.26 -34.17
C THR A 482 6.53 20.41 -32.86
N GLN A 483 5.45 21.22 -32.86
CA GLN A 483 4.58 21.38 -31.70
C GLN A 483 3.93 20.03 -31.33
N LYS A 484 4.40 19.44 -30.24
CA LYS A 484 3.84 18.20 -29.69
C LYS A 484 2.85 18.54 -28.58
N THR A 485 1.60 18.08 -28.75
CA THR A 485 0.62 18.05 -27.66
C THR A 485 1.07 17.02 -26.63
N LYS A 486 1.32 17.46 -25.40
CA LYS A 486 1.66 16.61 -24.26
C LYS A 486 0.43 16.42 -23.39
N VAL A 487 0.12 15.18 -23.03
CA VAL A 487 -0.91 14.87 -22.03
C VAL A 487 -0.22 14.67 -20.68
N VAL A 488 -0.67 15.42 -19.68
CA VAL A 488 -0.15 15.38 -18.31
C VAL A 488 -1.25 14.92 -17.37
N PHE A 489 -0.97 13.95 -16.50
CA PHE A 489 -1.93 13.49 -15.50
C PHE A 489 -2.02 14.46 -14.33
N GLN A 490 -3.26 14.81 -13.95
CA GLN A 490 -3.56 15.59 -12.75
C GLN A 490 -3.57 14.68 -11.52
N PHE A 491 -2.37 14.25 -11.10
CA PHE A 491 -2.23 13.30 -10.02
C PHE A 491 -0.92 13.47 -9.24
N ILE A 492 -1.04 13.40 -7.92
CA ILE A 492 0.02 13.50 -6.93
C ILE A 492 -0.20 12.35 -5.96
N ASN A 493 0.75 11.43 -5.91
CA ASN A 493 0.76 10.37 -4.91
C ASN A 493 1.23 10.93 -3.56
N LYS A 494 0.60 10.53 -2.45
CA LYS A 494 1.03 10.91 -1.09
C LYS A 494 2.48 10.50 -0.81
N THR A 495 2.91 9.38 -1.39
CA THR A 495 4.29 8.92 -1.35
C THR A 495 4.88 9.01 -2.76
N PRO A 496 5.96 9.78 -3.00
CA PRO A 496 6.59 9.83 -4.30
C PRO A 496 6.94 8.43 -4.82
N THR A 497 6.67 8.18 -6.10
CA THR A 497 6.97 6.90 -6.77
C THR A 497 7.33 7.16 -8.23
N LYS A 498 8.38 6.49 -8.71
CA LYS A 498 8.87 6.63 -10.09
C LYS A 498 8.05 5.85 -11.11
N ILE A 499 7.14 4.98 -10.68
CA ILE A 499 6.34 4.16 -11.61
C ILE A 499 5.45 5.01 -12.54
N ILE A 500 5.00 6.19 -12.09
CA ILE A 500 4.23 7.13 -12.93
C ILE A 500 5.10 7.67 -14.07
N GLU A 501 6.39 7.89 -13.83
CA GLU A 501 7.36 8.32 -14.85
C GLU A 501 7.66 7.22 -15.87
N LYS A 502 7.27 5.98 -15.57
CA LYS A 502 7.44 4.80 -16.44
C LYS A 502 6.17 4.40 -17.18
N LEU A 503 5.07 5.14 -17.01
CA LEU A 503 3.86 4.92 -17.79
C LEU A 503 4.15 5.19 -19.26
N THR A 504 3.89 4.19 -20.09
CA THR A 504 3.95 4.29 -21.55
C THR A 504 2.57 4.58 -22.12
N PHE A 505 2.52 5.00 -23.38
CA PHE A 505 1.25 5.15 -24.09
C PHE A 505 0.43 3.85 -24.12
N ALA A 506 1.11 2.70 -24.28
CA ALA A 506 0.45 1.39 -24.24
C ALA A 506 -0.21 1.11 -22.89
N ASP A 507 0.44 1.47 -21.77
CA ASP A 507 -0.16 1.32 -20.44
C ASP A 507 -1.41 2.19 -20.28
N VAL A 508 -1.42 3.39 -20.88
CA VAL A 508 -2.58 4.29 -20.87
C VAL A 508 -3.73 3.74 -21.70
N VAL A 509 -3.45 3.19 -22.89
CA VAL A 509 -4.45 2.51 -23.72
C VAL A 509 -5.02 1.28 -23.00
N ASN A 510 -4.17 0.47 -22.37
CA ASN A 510 -4.62 -0.70 -21.59
C ASN A 510 -5.44 -0.27 -20.37
N GLY A 511 -5.03 0.79 -19.67
CA GLY A 511 -5.82 1.40 -18.61
C GLY A 511 -7.19 1.87 -19.11
N LEU A 512 -7.26 2.53 -20.27
CA LEU A 512 -8.53 2.94 -20.88
C LEU A 512 -9.41 1.74 -21.23
N ASN A 513 -8.84 0.66 -21.77
CA ASN A 513 -9.59 -0.59 -22.02
C ASN A 513 -10.25 -1.08 -20.73
N LEU A 514 -9.52 -1.14 -19.62
CA LEU A 514 -10.06 -1.51 -18.30
C LEU A 514 -11.16 -0.56 -17.83
N MET A 515 -10.94 0.75 -17.95
CA MET A 515 -11.94 1.77 -17.55
C MET A 515 -13.22 1.68 -18.38
N CYS A 516 -13.12 1.28 -19.65
CA CYS A 516 -14.22 1.15 -20.59
C CYS A 516 -15.04 -0.13 -20.41
N LEU A 517 -14.53 -1.12 -19.65
CA LEU A 517 -15.31 -2.29 -19.24
C LEU A 517 -16.52 -1.90 -18.36
N TYR A 518 -16.45 -0.75 -17.68
CA TYR A 518 -17.45 -0.34 -16.71
C TYR A 518 -18.46 0.64 -17.30
N LYS A 519 -19.71 0.20 -17.36
CA LYS A 519 -20.82 1.07 -17.74
C LYS A 519 -21.19 2.02 -16.58
N PRO A 520 -21.73 3.22 -16.85
CA PRO A 520 -22.10 4.19 -15.82
C PRO A 520 -23.02 3.60 -14.73
N GLU A 521 -24.00 2.79 -15.11
CA GLU A 521 -24.92 2.12 -14.20
C GLU A 521 -24.22 1.10 -13.28
N GLN A 522 -23.19 0.40 -13.77
CA GLN A 522 -22.40 -0.53 -12.97
C GLN A 522 -21.50 0.22 -11.97
N LEU A 523 -20.91 1.34 -12.39
CA LEU A 523 -20.16 2.21 -11.49
C LEU A 523 -21.06 2.75 -10.38
N ASN A 524 -22.25 3.24 -10.73
CA ASN A 524 -23.21 3.74 -9.75
C ASN A 524 -23.65 2.64 -8.77
N ALA A 525 -23.99 1.44 -9.28
CA ALA A 525 -24.34 0.30 -8.45
C ALA A 525 -23.21 -0.08 -7.48
N ALA A 526 -21.95 -0.08 -7.94
CA ALA A 526 -20.80 -0.38 -7.08
C ALA A 526 -20.58 0.70 -6.00
N LEU A 527 -20.80 1.98 -6.31
CA LEU A 527 -20.74 3.07 -5.35
C LEU A 527 -21.84 2.94 -4.28
N LEU A 528 -23.08 2.63 -4.68
CA LEU A 528 -24.19 2.37 -3.76
C LEU A 528 -23.90 1.17 -2.85
N GLN A 529 -23.37 0.07 -3.40
CA GLN A 529 -22.96 -1.11 -2.62
C GLN A 529 -21.79 -0.82 -1.66
N ALA A 530 -20.98 0.20 -1.96
CA ALA A 530 -19.96 0.73 -1.06
C ALA A 530 -20.52 1.67 0.02
N GLY A 531 -21.85 1.78 0.15
CA GLY A 531 -22.53 2.60 1.15
C GLY A 531 -22.51 4.10 0.84
N ILE A 532 -22.17 4.50 -0.39
CA ILE A 532 -22.20 5.91 -0.78
C ILE A 532 -23.65 6.32 -1.04
N PRO A 533 -24.14 7.44 -0.45
CA PRO A 533 -25.50 7.93 -0.70
C PRO A 533 -25.78 8.16 -2.18
N THR A 534 -27.02 7.93 -2.62
CA THR A 534 -27.42 7.98 -4.05
C THR A 534 -26.96 9.23 -4.78
N SER A 535 -27.20 10.42 -4.22
CA SER A 535 -26.80 11.69 -4.85
C SER A 535 -25.28 11.84 -5.01
N LEU A 536 -24.50 11.36 -4.04
CA LEU A 536 -23.05 11.35 -4.11
C LEU A 536 -22.54 10.26 -5.06
N ALA A 537 -23.20 9.11 -5.13
CA ALA A 537 -22.88 8.04 -6.06
C ALA A 537 -23.11 8.49 -7.52
N GLU A 538 -24.23 9.15 -7.82
CA GLU A 538 -24.50 9.73 -9.14
C GLU A 538 -23.43 10.75 -9.54
N LYS A 539 -23.07 11.64 -8.60
CA LYS A 539 -22.02 12.64 -8.81
C LYS A 539 -20.65 12.00 -9.04
N ALA A 540 -20.29 10.99 -8.26
CA ALA A 540 -19.03 10.24 -8.43
C ALA A 540 -19.00 9.52 -9.78
N THR A 541 -20.09 8.84 -10.18
CA THR A 541 -20.22 8.20 -11.49
C THR A 541 -20.00 9.21 -12.62
N SER A 542 -20.68 10.36 -12.58
CA SER A 542 -20.53 11.41 -13.60
C SER A 542 -19.07 11.89 -13.69
N LYS A 543 -18.40 12.11 -12.56
CA LYS A 543 -16.98 12.50 -12.54
C LYS A 543 -16.06 11.43 -13.09
N LEU A 544 -16.25 10.16 -12.73
CA LEU A 544 -15.45 9.04 -13.26
C LEU A 544 -15.62 8.91 -14.77
N VAL A 545 -16.85 8.98 -15.28
CA VAL A 545 -17.12 8.96 -16.72
C VAL A 545 -16.47 10.16 -17.41
N SER A 546 -16.62 11.37 -16.85
CA SER A 546 -15.99 12.59 -17.38
C SER A 546 -14.47 12.48 -17.46
N ARG A 547 -13.81 11.96 -16.40
CA ARG A 547 -12.35 11.76 -16.37
C ARG A 547 -11.89 10.85 -17.49
N ARG A 548 -12.57 9.71 -17.68
CA ARG A 548 -12.28 8.73 -18.75
C ARG A 548 -12.50 9.34 -20.14
N SER A 549 -13.67 9.94 -20.37
CA SER A 549 -14.01 10.55 -21.66
C SER A 549 -13.06 11.69 -22.04
N LYS A 550 -12.64 12.49 -21.05
CA LYS A 550 -11.65 13.53 -21.28
C LYS A 550 -10.29 12.95 -21.65
N LEU A 551 -9.81 11.91 -20.97
CA LEU A 551 -8.53 11.28 -21.32
C LEU A 551 -8.56 10.72 -22.75
N ILE A 552 -9.66 10.08 -23.16
CA ILE A 552 -9.85 9.61 -24.55
C ILE A 552 -9.76 10.78 -25.53
N LYS A 553 -10.39 11.91 -25.22
CA LYS A 553 -10.35 13.11 -26.06
C LYS A 553 -8.96 13.73 -26.12
N ASP A 554 -8.29 13.88 -24.98
CA ASP A 554 -6.96 14.48 -24.86
C ASP A 554 -5.88 13.67 -25.60
N LEU A 555 -6.09 12.36 -25.78
CA LEU A 555 -5.22 11.45 -26.53
C LEU A 555 -5.67 11.21 -27.98
N GLU A 556 -6.76 11.86 -28.43
CA GLU A 556 -7.33 11.68 -29.77
C GLU A 556 -7.75 10.23 -30.10
N LEU A 557 -8.22 9.49 -29.09
CA LEU A 557 -8.59 8.07 -29.22
C LEU A 557 -10.09 7.83 -29.39
N GLN A 558 -10.87 8.84 -29.79
CA GLN A 558 -12.33 8.75 -29.88
C GLN A 558 -12.79 7.65 -30.84
N ARG A 559 -12.06 7.42 -31.94
CA ARG A 559 -12.41 6.35 -32.91
C ARG A 559 -12.23 4.96 -32.29
N GLN A 560 -11.13 4.76 -31.57
CA GLN A 560 -10.81 3.48 -30.92
C GLN A 560 -11.75 3.18 -29.74
N PHE A 561 -12.13 4.21 -28.97
CA PHE A 561 -12.96 4.09 -27.77
C PHE A 561 -14.37 4.67 -27.95
N SER A 562 -14.93 4.60 -29.16
CA SER A 562 -16.28 5.09 -29.46
C SER A 562 -17.36 4.41 -28.60
N HIS A 563 -17.22 3.10 -28.39
CA HIS A 563 -18.06 2.27 -27.50
C HIS A 563 -18.04 2.71 -26.02
N CYS A 564 -17.06 3.52 -25.64
CA CYS A 564 -16.84 3.97 -24.27
C CYS A 564 -17.38 5.40 -24.04
N LEU A 565 -17.52 6.16 -25.12
CA LEU A 565 -18.03 7.54 -25.14
C LEU A 565 -19.56 7.58 -25.34
N HIS A 566 -20.05 6.72 -26.21
CA HIS A 566 -21.47 6.48 -26.41
C HIS A 566 -21.78 5.20 -25.64
N GLY A 567 -22.64 5.28 -24.62
CA GLY A 567 -23.12 4.07 -23.93
C GLY A 567 -23.62 3.05 -24.95
N PRO A 568 -23.70 1.75 -24.61
CA PRO A 568 -24.11 0.71 -25.55
C PRO A 568 -25.40 1.16 -26.25
N SER A 569 -25.31 1.36 -27.56
CA SER A 569 -26.43 1.71 -28.44
C SER A 569 -27.45 0.59 -28.49
#